data_AF-X6LGL3-F1
#
_entry.id   AF-X6LGL3-F1
#
_cell.length_a   1.000
_cell.length_b   1.000
_cell.length_c   1.000
_cell.angle_alpha   90.00
_cell.angle_beta   90.00
_cell.angle_gamma   90.00
#
_symmetry.space_group_name_H-M   'P 1'
#
loop_
_entity.id
_entity.type
_entity.pdbx_description
1 polymer ?
#
loop_
_entity_poly.entity_id
_entity_poly.type
_entity_poly.pdbx_seq_one_letter_code
_entity_poly.pdbx_strand_id
1 'polypeptide(L)'
;MIILVVYESKGEYDKAIEYYEKSLKISLDKLGHDHPDVAASYNSLGSVYKSKGEYDKAIEYYVKSLKIRLDKLEHDHPDVASSYNNLGL
;
A
#
# COMPACT_ATOMS: atom_id res chain seq x y z
N MET A 1 6.13 -10.70 4.76
CA MET A 1 6.54 -9.78 3.69
C MET A 1 7.42 -10.41 2.60
N ILE A 2 8.29 -11.39 2.90
CA ILE A 2 9.32 -11.89 1.94
C ILE A 2 8.75 -12.44 0.62
N ILE A 3 7.64 -13.19 0.64
CA ILE A 3 7.11 -13.87 -0.56
C ILE A 3 6.53 -12.87 -1.58
N LEU A 4 6.04 -11.71 -1.11
CA LEU A 4 5.32 -10.73 -1.94
C LEU A 4 6.26 -10.03 -2.93
N VAL A 5 7.42 -9.58 -2.44
CA VAL A 5 8.48 -8.94 -3.23
C VAL A 5 9.04 -9.89 -4.29
N VAL A 6 9.01 -11.21 -4.03
CA VAL A 6 9.49 -12.23 -4.96
C VAL A 6 8.58 -12.32 -6.19
N TYR A 7 7.25 -12.27 -6.04
CA TYR A 7 6.33 -12.31 -7.19
C TYR A 7 6.40 -11.04 -8.04
N GLU A 8 6.51 -9.87 -7.40
CA GLU A 8 6.70 -8.61 -8.12
C GLU A 8 8.01 -8.63 -8.94
N SER A 9 9.10 -9.12 -8.35
CA SER A 9 10.40 -9.24 -9.02
C SER A 9 10.37 -10.22 -10.21
N LYS A 10 9.41 -11.15 -10.22
CA LYS A 10 9.16 -12.08 -11.34
C LYS A 10 8.17 -11.55 -12.38
N GLY A 11 7.60 -10.36 -12.17
CA GLY A 11 6.53 -9.81 -13.02
C GLY A 11 5.17 -10.50 -12.83
N GLU A 12 5.01 -11.33 -11.79
CA GLU A 12 3.76 -12.02 -11.49
C GLU A 12 2.82 -11.13 -10.63
N TYR A 13 2.46 -9.97 -11.19
CA TYR A 13 1.76 -8.91 -10.45
C TYR A 13 0.40 -9.33 -9.89
N ASP A 14 -0.37 -10.14 -10.62
CA ASP A 14 -1.68 -10.61 -10.14
C ASP A 14 -1.59 -11.48 -8.88
N LYS A 15 -0.55 -12.33 -8.79
CA LYS A 15 -0.30 -13.11 -7.58
C LYS A 15 0.15 -12.21 -6.44
N ALA A 16 1.02 -11.25 -6.72
CA ALA A 16 1.44 -10.26 -5.72
C ALA A 16 0.22 -9.51 -5.16
N ILE A 17 -0.69 -9.04 -6.02
CA ILE A 17 -1.95 -8.37 -5.64
C ILE A 17 -2.79 -9.29 -4.73
N GLU A 18 -3.04 -10.54 -5.14
CA GLU A 18 -3.86 -11.49 -4.37
C GLU A 18 -3.34 -11.66 -2.94
N TYR A 19 -2.02 -11.81 -2.77
CA TYR A 19 -1.42 -11.97 -1.45
C TYR A 19 -1.41 -10.65 -0.65
N TYR A 20 -1.23 -9.49 -1.30
CA TYR A 20 -1.34 -8.20 -0.61
C TYR A 20 -2.78 -7.91 -0.17
N GLU A 21 -3.79 -8.28 -0.95
CA GLU A 21 -5.21 -8.16 -0.56
C GLU A 21 -5.54 -9.07 0.64
N LYS A 22 -5.02 -10.31 0.65
CA LYS A 22 -5.13 -11.20 1.81
C LYS A 22 -4.48 -10.60 3.05
N SER A 23 -3.28 -10.03 2.92
CA SER A 23 -2.59 -9.34 4.02
C SER A 23 -3.41 -8.15 4.53
N LEU A 24 -3.91 -7.31 3.61
CA LEU A 24 -4.75 -6.16 3.94
C LEU A 24 -6.00 -6.58 4.72
N LYS A 25 -6.69 -7.64 4.28
CA LYS A 25 -7.87 -8.16 4.96
C LYS A 25 -7.56 -8.58 6.40
N ILE A 26 -6.46 -9.29 6.62
CA ILE A 26 -6.05 -9.70 7.97
C ILE A 26 -5.72 -8.48 8.83
N SER A 27 -5.01 -7.49 8.29
CA SER A 27 -4.69 -6.25 9.01
C SER A 27 -5.95 -5.47 9.38
N LEU A 28 -6.91 -5.36 8.47
CA LEU A 28 -8.21 -4.73 8.74
C LEU A 28 -8.96 -5.45 9.85
N ASP A 29 -9.03 -6.78 9.80
CA ASP A 29 -9.74 -7.61 10.78
C ASP A 29 -9.09 -7.56 12.18
N LYS A 30 -7.77 -7.39 12.26
CA LYS A 30 -7.01 -7.44 13.53
C LYS A 30 -6.72 -6.08 14.16
N LEU A 31 -6.50 -5.06 13.34
CA LEU A 31 -5.98 -3.77 13.78
C LEU A 31 -6.97 -2.63 13.57
N GLY A 32 -8.01 -2.85 12.75
CA GLY A 32 -8.99 -1.82 12.39
C GLY A 32 -8.53 -0.95 11.21
N HIS A 33 -9.47 -0.19 10.66
CA HIS A 33 -9.30 0.49 9.37
C HIS A 33 -8.30 1.63 9.36
N ASP A 34 -8.01 2.24 10.52
CA ASP A 34 -7.09 3.37 10.61
C ASP A 34 -5.70 2.99 11.16
N HIS A 35 -5.33 1.72 11.22
CA HIS A 35 -4.02 1.36 11.77
C HIS A 35 -2.89 1.68 10.76
N PRO A 36 -1.72 2.18 11.18
CA PRO A 36 -0.59 2.44 10.27
C PRO A 36 -0.18 1.23 9.41
N ASP A 37 -0.28 0.00 9.92
CA ASP A 37 -0.02 -1.23 9.14
C ASP A 37 -1.04 -1.48 8.02
N VAL A 38 -2.28 -1.01 8.17
CA VAL A 38 -3.27 -1.00 7.09
C VAL A 38 -2.85 0.01 6.02
N ALA A 39 -2.34 1.18 6.43
CA ALA A 39 -1.77 2.15 5.50
C ALA A 39 -0.56 1.59 4.72
N ALA A 40 0.34 0.85 5.39
CA ALA A 40 1.47 0.19 4.74
C ALA A 40 1.02 -0.88 3.72
N SER A 41 -0.05 -1.60 4.04
CA SER A 41 -0.64 -2.61 3.15
C SER A 41 -1.25 -1.95 1.91
N TYR A 42 -1.98 -0.84 2.08
CA TYR A 42 -2.49 -0.05 0.95
C TYR A 42 -1.36 0.53 0.09
N ASN A 43 -0.31 1.07 0.71
CA ASN A 43 0.86 1.57 -0.03
C ASN A 43 1.51 0.48 -0.89
N SER A 44 1.59 -0.74 -0.36
CA SER A 44 2.18 -1.87 -1.08
C SER A 44 1.32 -2.29 -2.29
N LEU A 45 -0.01 -2.33 -2.13
CA LEU A 45 -0.92 -2.54 -3.26
C LEU A 45 -0.76 -1.46 -4.33
N GLY A 46 -0.65 -0.20 -3.92
CA GLY A 46 -0.40 0.92 -4.82
C GLY A 46 0.87 0.70 -5.66
N SER A 47 1.95 0.27 -5.02
CA SER A 47 3.21 -0.03 -5.72
C SER A 47 3.09 -1.18 -6.72
N VAL A 48 2.41 -2.27 -6.37
CA VAL A 48 2.23 -3.39 -7.32
C VAL A 48 1.35 -2.97 -8.50
N TYR A 49 0.26 -2.23 -8.28
CA TYR A 49 -0.58 -1.72 -9.36
C TYR A 49 0.19 -0.75 -10.26
N LYS A 50 1.07 0.09 -9.70
CA LYS A 50 1.97 0.94 -10.47
C LYS A 50 2.93 0.12 -11.33
N SER A 51 3.57 -0.89 -10.74
CA SER A 51 4.48 -1.81 -11.45
C SER A 51 3.76 -2.58 -12.57
N LYS A 52 2.45 -2.86 -12.39
CA LYS A 52 1.58 -3.49 -13.40
C LYS A 52 1.10 -2.50 -14.50
N GLY A 53 1.28 -1.19 -14.31
CA GLY A 53 0.81 -0.15 -15.24
C GLY A 53 -0.65 0.28 -15.04
N GLU A 54 -1.31 -0.16 -13.96
CA GLU A 54 -2.68 0.23 -13.62
C GLU A 54 -2.67 1.46 -12.69
N TYR A 55 -2.29 2.61 -13.25
CA TYR A 55 -2.01 3.84 -12.49
C TYR A 55 -3.20 4.38 -11.69
N ASP A 56 -4.42 4.32 -12.24
CA ASP A 56 -5.61 4.81 -11.54
C ASP A 56 -5.86 4.05 -10.23
N LYS A 57 -5.68 2.72 -10.26
CA LYS A 57 -5.76 1.90 -9.04
C LYS A 57 -4.60 2.18 -8.10
N ALA A 58 -3.39 2.37 -8.63
CA ALA A 58 -2.24 2.72 -7.82
C ALA A 58 -2.49 4.00 -7.00
N ILE A 59 -3.01 5.04 -7.66
CA ILE A 59 -3.40 6.31 -7.03
C ILE A 59 -4.46 6.07 -5.97
N GLU A 60 -5.52 5.31 -6.26
CA GLU A 60 -6.58 5.00 -5.29
C GLU A 60 -6.01 4.41 -4.00
N TYR A 61 -5.09 3.44 -4.12
CA TYR A 61 -4.47 2.79 -2.98
C TYR A 61 -3.47 3.69 -2.24
N TYR A 62 -2.70 4.51 -2.95
CA TYR A 62 -1.82 5.49 -2.31
C TYR A 62 -2.60 6.56 -1.54
N VAL A 63 -3.73 7.04 -2.08
CA VAL A 63 -4.62 7.98 -1.38
C VAL A 63 -5.19 7.37 -0.10
N LYS A 64 -5.64 6.10 -0.14
CA LYS A 64 -6.11 5.38 1.05
C LYS A 64 -5.01 5.29 2.13
N SER A 65 -3.77 4.99 1.72
CA SER A 65 -2.63 4.96 2.63
C SER A 65 -2.34 6.33 3.24
N LEU A 66 -2.29 7.38 2.41
CA LEU A 66 -2.02 8.75 2.85
C LEU A 66 -3.06 9.23 3.86
N LYS A 67 -4.34 8.95 3.63
CA LYS A 67 -5.42 9.35 4.55
C LYS A 67 -5.18 8.81 5.97
N ILE A 68 -4.89 7.51 6.09
CA ILE A 68 -4.64 6.89 7.41
C ILE A 68 -3.38 7.48 8.05
N ARG A 69 -2.32 7.70 7.27
CA ARG A 69 -1.07 8.27 7.77
C ARG A 69 -1.26 9.70 8.26
N LEU A 70 -2.05 10.52 7.58
CA LEU A 70 -2.40 11.87 8.05
C LEU A 70 -3.28 11.86 9.31
N ASP A 71 -4.16 10.87 9.44
CA ASP A 71 -5.06 10.77 10.59
C ASP A 71 -4.36 10.24 11.87
N LYS A 72 -3.26 9.47 11.73
CA LYS A 72 -2.59 8.80 12.85
C LYS A 72 -1.16 9.25 13.13
N LEU A 73 -0.48 9.84 12.16
CA LEU A 73 0.91 10.26 12.30
C LEU A 73 0.96 11.78 12.28
N GLU A 74 1.98 12.35 12.91
CA GLU A 74 2.27 13.78 12.80
C GLU A 74 2.57 14.13 11.33
N HIS A 75 2.25 15.36 10.92
CA HIS A 75 2.35 15.76 9.52
C HIS A 75 3.79 15.70 8.95
N ASP A 76 4.80 15.77 9.80
CA ASP A 76 6.22 15.67 9.46
C ASP A 76 6.75 14.23 9.49
N HIS A 77 5.89 13.24 9.75
CA HIS A 77 6.31 11.85 9.81
C HIS A 77 6.83 11.37 8.44
N PRO A 78 7.97 10.66 8.37
CA PRO A 78 8.58 10.21 7.11
C PRO A 78 7.65 9.39 6.20
N ASP A 79 6.71 8.66 6.78
CA ASP A 79 5.70 7.90 6.05
C ASP A 79 4.69 8.79 5.30
N VAL A 80 4.35 9.95 5.85
CA VAL A 80 3.50 10.94 5.16
C VAL A 80 4.25 11.50 3.96
N ALA A 81 5.53 11.88 4.13
CA ALA A 81 6.38 12.34 3.03
C ALA A 81 6.53 11.27 1.94
N SER A 82 6.73 10.01 2.33
CA SER A 82 6.81 8.87 1.40
C SER A 82 5.53 8.68 0.60
N SER A 83 4.37 8.93 1.21
CA SER A 83 3.06 8.82 0.56
C SER A 83 2.89 9.90 -0.52
N TYR A 84 3.29 11.15 -0.24
CA TYR A 84 3.30 12.22 -1.24
C TYR A 84 4.26 11.93 -2.38
N ASN A 85 5.45 11.40 -2.08
CA ASN A 85 6.40 11.00 -3.12
C ASN A 85 5.81 9.91 -4.03
N ASN A 86 5.11 8.92 -3.48
CA ASN A 86 4.50 7.85 -4.26
C ASN A 86 3.34 8.33 -5.15
N LEU A 87 2.63 9.41 -4.77
CA LEU A 87 1.61 10.04 -5.59
C LEU A 87 2.18 10.94 -6.70
N GLY A 88 3.42 11.42 -6.54
CA GLY A 88 4.09 12.29 -7.52
C GLY A 88 4.92 11.55 -8.57
N LEU A 89 5.12 10.23 -8.43
CA LEU A 89 5.86 9.35 -9.34
C LEU A 89 4.96 8.71 -10.40
#